data_AF-A0A1I4S8C7-F1
#
_entry.id   AF-A0A1I4S8C7-F1
#
_cell.length_a   1.000
_cell.length_b   1.000
_cell.length_c   1.000
_cell.angle_alpha   90.00
_cell.angle_beta   90.00
_cell.angle_gamma   90.00
#
_symmetry.space_group_name_H-M   'P 1'
#
loop_
_entity.id
_entity.type
_entity.pdbx_description
1 polymer ?
#
loop_
_entity_poly.entity_id
_entity_poly.type
_entity_poly.pdbx_seq_one_letter_code
_entity_poly.pdbx_strand_id
1 'polypeptide(L)'
;MPANHFNTHCPDWAEALLNGFSQIFLQRHPLCGLLCLLAILFTAPALLGGALLGGVAGLLTAQRRGYTKADRQAGLFSYNGVLLGLLLSLYFPWSAMLPPLILAAGGLSAIITQQWLKRVRLSQFLPAYTAPFVGLSWILLVFATPSTEAHLIEVSTLNLLAAPFKGIGQVMFLGHPLAGALIAVGLLIADRRAFCWALVASVTGMAWSLLHHDVYGALIGLGGYNAVLAALAFSSQRRQPWLPLLGIALAIGLTPIFAALGLPTLTAPFILACWLLRSATGLWRQRARSLPNPGEST
;
A
#
# COMPACT_ATOMS: atom_id res chain seq x y z
N MET A 1 19.41 14.28 -32.13
CA MET A 1 19.85 14.99 -30.92
C MET A 1 19.35 14.22 -29.72
N PRO A 2 20.21 13.55 -28.93
CA PRO A 2 19.75 12.90 -27.71
C PRO A 2 19.42 13.97 -26.67
N ALA A 3 18.21 13.86 -26.10
CA ALA A 3 17.73 14.76 -25.07
C ALA A 3 18.58 14.62 -23.80
N ASN A 4 18.92 15.78 -23.22
CA ASN A 4 19.71 15.92 -22.02
C ASN A 4 19.13 15.11 -20.85
N HIS A 5 19.96 14.21 -20.30
CA HIS A 5 19.76 13.60 -19.00
C HIS A 5 19.75 14.68 -17.93
N PHE A 6 18.58 14.98 -17.36
CA PHE A 6 18.51 15.75 -16.12
C PHE A 6 18.68 14.82 -14.91
N ASN A 7 19.65 15.19 -14.08
CA ASN A 7 19.96 14.74 -12.71
C ASN A 7 20.95 13.57 -12.52
N THR A 8 22.22 13.88 -12.75
CA THR A 8 23.36 13.37 -11.97
C THR A 8 23.32 13.97 -10.56
N HIS A 9 23.21 13.16 -9.49
CA HIS A 9 23.81 13.36 -8.14
C HIS A 9 23.17 12.50 -7.03
N CYS A 10 22.00 11.88 -7.24
CA CYS A 10 21.46 10.93 -6.25
C CYS A 10 22.03 9.53 -6.53
N PRO A 11 22.69 8.86 -5.56
CA PRO A 11 23.17 7.51 -5.80
C PRO A 11 21.98 6.56 -6.00
N ASP A 12 22.11 5.62 -6.94
CA ASP A 12 21.04 4.70 -7.39
C ASP A 12 20.26 4.02 -6.25
N TRP A 13 20.89 3.83 -5.09
CA TRP A 13 20.29 3.20 -3.92
C TRP A 13 19.32 4.12 -3.16
N ALA A 14 19.57 5.43 -3.12
CA ALA A 14 18.73 6.39 -2.43
C ALA A 14 17.42 6.60 -3.22
N GLU A 15 17.51 6.70 -4.54
CA GLU A 15 16.33 6.72 -5.41
C GLU A 15 15.52 5.44 -5.28
N ALA A 16 16.18 4.27 -5.27
CA ALA A 16 15.51 2.97 -5.08
C ALA A 16 14.77 2.90 -3.74
N LEU A 17 15.39 3.38 -2.65
CA LEU A 17 14.78 3.39 -1.33
C LEU A 17 13.60 4.35 -1.25
N LEU A 18 13.73 5.57 -1.77
CA LEU A 18 12.62 6.55 -1.84
C LEU A 18 11.48 6.02 -2.70
N ASN A 19 11.77 5.43 -3.86
CA ASN A 19 10.76 4.74 -4.66
C ASN A 19 10.12 3.58 -3.86
N GLY A 20 10.87 2.91 -2.98
CA GLY A 20 10.32 1.95 -2.03
C GLY A 20 9.21 2.52 -1.14
N PHE A 21 9.37 3.74 -0.62
CA PHE A 21 8.32 4.42 0.15
C PHE A 21 7.12 4.83 -0.72
N SER A 22 7.35 5.37 -1.92
CA SER A 22 6.25 5.75 -2.81
C SER A 22 5.48 4.53 -3.36
N GLN A 23 6.17 3.39 -3.50
CA GLN A 23 5.61 2.17 -4.06
C GLN A 23 4.58 1.52 -3.12
N ILE A 24 4.58 1.86 -1.82
CA ILE A 24 3.48 1.54 -0.89
C ILE A 24 2.14 2.05 -1.45
N PHE A 25 2.15 3.22 -2.08
CA PHE A 25 0.99 3.85 -2.73
C PHE A 25 0.95 3.60 -4.25
N LEU A 26 1.69 2.58 -4.71
CA LEU A 26 1.78 2.20 -6.13
C LEU A 26 2.34 3.32 -7.02
N GLN A 27 3.10 4.25 -6.45
CA GLN A 27 3.78 5.32 -7.17
C GLN A 27 5.27 5.00 -7.33
N ARG A 28 5.84 5.33 -8.49
CA ARG A 28 7.29 5.32 -8.74
C ARG A 28 7.77 6.77 -8.83
N HIS A 29 7.88 7.45 -7.68
CA HIS A 29 8.24 8.86 -7.63
C HIS A 29 9.04 9.20 -6.37
N PRO A 30 10.34 9.53 -6.47
CA PRO A 30 11.21 9.72 -5.30
C PRO A 30 10.75 10.82 -4.34
N LEU A 31 10.22 11.95 -4.85
CA LEU A 31 9.70 13.01 -3.96
C LEU A 31 8.42 12.60 -3.23
N CYS A 32 7.60 11.71 -3.82
CA CYS A 32 6.45 11.16 -3.11
C CYS A 32 6.96 10.26 -1.98
N GLY A 33 7.99 9.47 -2.24
CA GLY A 33 8.66 8.64 -1.24
C GLY A 33 9.28 9.44 -0.11
N LEU A 34 9.91 10.58 -0.43
CA LEU A 34 10.45 11.49 0.55
C LEU A 34 9.36 12.06 1.45
N LEU A 35 8.20 12.44 0.88
CA LEU A 35 7.07 12.91 1.68
C LEU A 35 6.46 11.81 2.56
N CYS A 36 6.43 10.56 2.10
CA CYS A 36 6.09 9.41 2.96
C CYS A 36 7.11 9.23 4.11
N LEU A 37 8.40 9.39 3.84
CA LEU A 37 9.44 9.32 4.86
C LEU A 37 9.31 10.45 5.90
N LEU A 38 9.06 11.68 5.43
CA LEU A 38 8.82 12.84 6.29
C LEU A 38 7.54 12.69 7.11
N ALA A 39 6.49 12.06 6.55
CA ALA A 39 5.29 11.71 7.28
C ALA A 39 5.62 10.83 8.50
N ILE A 40 6.42 9.77 8.32
CA ILE A 40 6.88 8.95 9.45
C ILE A 40 7.71 9.79 10.43
N LEU A 41 8.70 10.53 9.94
CA LEU A 41 9.61 11.31 10.77
C LEU A 41 8.87 12.29 11.69
N PHE A 42 7.89 13.03 11.16
CA PHE A 42 7.21 14.07 11.91
C PHE A 42 6.06 13.58 12.78
N THR A 43 5.43 12.44 12.44
CA THR A 43 4.24 11.99 13.18
C THR A 43 4.44 10.71 13.95
N ALA A 44 5.45 9.91 13.63
CA ALA A 44 5.76 8.64 14.30
C ALA A 44 7.26 8.33 14.24
N PRO A 45 8.14 9.21 14.78
CA PRO A 45 9.59 9.06 14.66
C PRO A 45 10.13 7.72 15.21
N ALA A 46 9.45 7.13 16.21
CA ALA A 46 9.81 5.82 16.75
C ALA A 46 9.74 4.67 15.71
N LEU A 47 8.91 4.82 14.67
CA LEU A 47 8.75 3.81 13.60
C LEU A 47 9.78 3.98 12.47
N LEU A 48 10.47 5.13 12.41
CA LEU A 48 11.38 5.49 11.31
C LEU A 48 12.53 4.50 11.16
N GLY A 49 13.14 4.10 12.27
CA GLY A 49 14.26 3.15 12.29
C GLY A 49 13.86 1.80 11.68
N GLY A 50 12.71 1.26 12.10
CA GLY A 50 12.20 -0.01 11.55
C GLY A 50 11.84 0.10 10.07
N ALA A 51 11.17 1.18 9.66
CA ALA A 51 10.81 1.43 8.26
C ALA A 51 12.05 1.41 7.35
N LEU A 52 13.10 2.14 7.73
CA LEU A 52 14.36 2.20 6.99
C LEU A 52 15.09 0.85 6.99
N LEU A 53 15.20 0.18 8.14
CA LEU A 53 15.85 -1.13 8.25
C LEU A 53 15.17 -2.16 7.34
N GLY A 54 13.84 -2.24 7.36
CA GLY A 54 13.10 -3.18 6.52
C GLY A 54 13.22 -2.88 5.03
N GLY A 55 13.13 -1.61 4.64
CA GLY A 55 13.30 -1.18 3.25
C GLY A 55 14.71 -1.42 2.69
N VAL A 56 15.74 -1.14 3.51
CA VAL A 56 17.14 -1.40 3.18
C VAL A 56 17.43 -2.90 3.13
N ALA A 57 16.89 -3.71 4.06
CA ALA A 57 17.07 -5.16 4.05
C ALA A 57 16.57 -5.81 2.75
N GLY A 58 15.39 -5.39 2.30
CA GLY A 58 14.82 -5.84 1.03
C GLY A 58 15.68 -5.42 -0.17
N LEU A 59 16.13 -4.15 -0.21
CA LEU A 59 17.01 -3.64 -1.26
C LEU A 59 18.35 -4.38 -1.32
N LEU A 60 19.02 -4.58 -0.17
CA LEU A 60 20.30 -5.28 -0.07
C LEU A 60 20.16 -6.76 -0.44
N THR A 61 19.06 -7.40 -0.05
CA THR A 61 18.79 -8.79 -0.45
C THR A 61 18.61 -8.90 -1.95
N ALA A 62 17.88 -7.97 -2.58
CA ALA A 62 17.74 -7.92 -4.03
C ALA A 62 19.06 -7.66 -4.74
N GLN A 63 19.92 -6.79 -4.20
CA GLN A 63 21.25 -6.50 -4.72
C GLN A 63 22.15 -7.75 -4.64
N ARG A 64 22.27 -8.37 -3.46
CA ARG A 64 23.11 -9.56 -3.24
C ARG A 64 22.69 -10.76 -4.10
N ARG A 65 21.40 -10.89 -4.39
CA ARG A 65 20.85 -11.97 -5.23
C ARG A 65 20.82 -11.64 -6.72
N GLY A 66 21.38 -10.51 -7.14
CA GLY A 66 21.48 -10.15 -8.56
C GLY A 66 20.13 -9.87 -9.23
N TYR A 67 19.12 -9.40 -8.48
CA TYR A 67 17.82 -9.06 -9.07
C TYR A 67 17.93 -7.83 -9.97
N THR A 68 17.02 -7.73 -10.95
CA THR A 68 17.15 -6.75 -12.04
C THR A 68 17.25 -5.32 -11.49
N LYS A 69 18.15 -4.52 -12.07
CA LYS A 69 18.38 -3.13 -11.63
C LYS A 69 17.12 -2.28 -11.75
N ALA A 70 16.35 -2.46 -12.82
CA ALA A 70 15.12 -1.73 -13.07
C ALA A 70 14.06 -1.99 -11.97
N ASP A 71 13.88 -3.25 -11.56
CA ASP A 71 12.92 -3.59 -10.49
C ASP A 71 13.39 -3.05 -9.12
N ARG A 72 14.72 -3.04 -8.88
CA ARG A 72 15.32 -2.43 -7.69
C ARG A 72 15.09 -0.92 -7.65
N GLN A 73 15.41 -0.21 -8.73
CA GLN A 73 15.22 1.24 -8.83
C GLN A 73 13.75 1.64 -8.78
N ALA A 74 12.84 0.78 -9.25
CA ALA A 74 11.40 0.98 -9.08
C ALA A 74 10.91 0.77 -7.63
N GLY A 75 11.78 0.41 -6.68
CA GLY A 75 11.43 0.24 -5.27
C GLY A 75 10.68 -1.06 -4.96
N LEU A 76 10.54 -1.98 -5.92
CA LEU A 76 9.68 -3.17 -5.80
C LEU A 76 10.12 -4.14 -4.69
N PHE A 77 11.38 -4.10 -4.28
CA PHE A 77 11.92 -4.96 -3.22
C PHE A 77 11.97 -4.29 -1.84
N SER A 78 11.63 -3.01 -1.74
CA SER A 78 11.73 -2.25 -0.49
C SER A 78 10.38 -2.05 0.20
N TYR A 79 9.30 -1.79 -0.54
CA TYR A 79 8.02 -1.35 0.06
C TYR A 79 7.40 -2.36 1.04
N ASN A 80 7.41 -3.66 0.72
CA ASN A 80 6.94 -4.69 1.66
C ASN A 80 7.81 -4.74 2.93
N GLY A 81 9.13 -4.56 2.78
CA GLY A 81 10.06 -4.47 3.90
C GLY A 81 9.82 -3.24 4.77
N VAL A 82 9.54 -2.07 4.17
CA VAL A 82 9.17 -0.86 4.89
C VAL A 82 7.93 -1.09 5.75
N LEU A 83 6.86 -1.66 5.18
CA LEU A 83 5.63 -1.96 5.92
C LEU A 83 5.85 -2.99 7.04
N LEU A 84 6.67 -4.02 6.81
CA LEU A 84 7.07 -4.99 7.84
C LEU A 84 7.85 -4.31 8.98
N GLY A 85 8.76 -3.41 8.65
CA GLY A 85 9.54 -2.65 9.63
C GLY A 85 8.67 -1.72 10.47
N LEU A 86 7.71 -1.03 9.86
CA LEU A 86 6.70 -0.21 10.55
C LEU A 86 5.85 -1.08 11.49
N LEU A 87 5.30 -2.19 10.98
CA LEU A 87 4.43 -3.08 11.75
C LEU A 87 5.18 -3.71 12.93
N LEU A 88 6.39 -4.21 12.73
CA LEU A 88 7.17 -4.82 13.80
C LEU A 88 7.55 -3.79 14.88
N SER A 89 7.86 -2.54 14.49
CA SER A 89 8.15 -1.46 15.44
C SER A 89 6.91 -0.98 16.20
N LEU A 90 5.71 -1.23 15.66
CA LEU A 90 4.44 -0.88 16.30
C LEU A 90 4.00 -1.95 17.31
N TYR A 91 4.18 -3.23 16.98
CA TYR A 91 3.63 -4.34 17.75
C TYR A 91 4.61 -5.02 18.70
N PHE A 92 5.92 -4.81 18.53
CA PHE A 92 6.94 -5.40 19.39
C PHE A 92 7.74 -4.31 20.11
N PRO A 93 8.00 -4.45 21.42
CA PRO A 93 8.85 -3.52 22.13
C PRO A 93 10.27 -3.59 21.58
N TRP A 94 10.96 -2.45 21.63
CA TRP A 94 12.36 -2.38 21.22
C TRP A 94 13.23 -3.31 22.07
N SER A 95 13.98 -4.17 21.37
CA SER A 95 14.91 -5.14 21.96
C SER A 95 16.04 -5.43 20.99
N ALA A 96 17.11 -6.08 21.47
CA ALA A 96 18.23 -6.51 20.61
C ALA A 96 17.80 -7.48 19.49
N MET A 97 16.66 -8.16 19.64
CA MET A 97 16.14 -9.13 18.66
C MET A 97 15.28 -8.47 17.57
N LEU A 98 14.75 -7.26 17.80
CA LEU A 98 13.84 -6.61 16.86
C LEU A 98 14.52 -6.21 15.54
N PRO A 99 15.71 -5.56 15.51
CA PRO A 99 16.37 -5.23 14.24
C PRO A 99 16.73 -6.46 13.39
N PRO A 100 17.33 -7.54 13.93
CA PRO A 100 17.55 -8.77 13.16
C PRO A 100 16.26 -9.37 12.58
N LEU A 101 15.16 -9.34 13.34
CA LEU A 101 13.85 -9.79 12.86
C LEU A 101 13.34 -8.94 11.69
N ILE A 102 13.44 -7.61 11.79
CA ILE A 102 13.08 -6.69 10.70
C ILE A 102 13.93 -6.93 9.45
N LEU A 103 15.24 -7.13 9.62
CA LEU A 103 16.14 -7.45 8.51
C LEU A 103 15.76 -8.78 7.83
N ALA A 104 15.47 -9.81 8.63
CA ALA A 104 15.05 -11.12 8.12
C ALA A 104 13.70 -11.05 7.40
N ALA A 105 12.70 -10.39 7.98
CA ALA A 105 11.39 -10.22 7.39
C ALA A 105 11.45 -9.39 6.09
N GLY A 106 12.19 -8.27 6.10
CA GLY A 106 12.41 -7.43 4.93
C GLY A 106 13.11 -8.18 3.79
N GLY A 107 14.19 -8.91 4.09
CA GLY A 107 14.89 -9.74 3.11
C GLY A 107 14.04 -10.88 2.56
N LEU A 108 13.30 -11.58 3.42
CA LEU A 108 12.38 -12.65 3.00
C LEU A 108 11.26 -12.11 2.10
N SER A 109 10.71 -10.93 2.43
CA SER A 109 9.69 -10.28 1.59
C SER A 109 10.19 -9.97 0.19
N ALA A 110 11.46 -9.58 0.02
CA ALA A 110 12.08 -9.33 -1.28
C ALA A 110 12.25 -10.63 -2.08
N ILE A 111 12.60 -11.74 -1.44
CA ILE A 111 12.72 -13.06 -2.08
C ILE A 111 11.34 -13.52 -2.58
N ILE A 112 10.31 -13.42 -1.74
CA ILE A 112 8.93 -13.78 -2.11
C ILE A 112 8.47 -12.90 -3.28
N THR A 113 8.69 -11.59 -3.19
CA THR A 113 8.34 -10.63 -4.25
C THR A 113 9.00 -11.00 -5.57
N GLN A 114 10.28 -11.37 -5.57
CA GLN A 114 10.96 -11.77 -6.80
C GLN A 114 10.35 -13.02 -7.44
N GLN A 115 10.03 -14.05 -6.65
CA GLN A 115 9.41 -15.25 -7.20
C GLN A 115 8.00 -14.95 -7.75
N TRP A 116 7.28 -14.02 -7.11
CA TRP A 116 5.99 -13.55 -7.60
C TRP A 116 6.12 -12.81 -8.93
N LEU A 117 7.07 -11.88 -9.04
CA LEU A 117 7.33 -11.11 -10.27
C LEU A 117 7.66 -12.03 -11.45
N LYS A 118 8.43 -13.10 -11.23
CA LYS A 118 8.71 -14.11 -12.27
C LYS A 118 7.43 -14.77 -12.77
N ARG A 119 6.53 -15.19 -11.86
CA ARG A 119 5.24 -15.82 -12.22
C ARG A 119 4.32 -14.86 -12.96
N VAL A 120 4.27 -13.58 -12.54
CA VAL A 120 3.50 -12.53 -13.23
C VAL A 120 3.97 -12.35 -14.67
N ARG A 121 5.29 -12.34 -14.90
CA ARG A 121 5.87 -12.19 -16.24
C ARG A 121 5.63 -13.40 -17.13
N LEU A 122 5.68 -14.61 -16.57
CA LEU A 122 5.55 -15.85 -17.35
C LEU A 122 4.09 -16.22 -17.66
N SER A 123 3.15 -15.98 -16.75
CA SER A 123 1.79 -16.52 -16.84
C SER A 123 0.69 -15.45 -16.76
N GLN A 124 1.04 -14.16 -16.93
CA GLN A 124 0.11 -13.03 -16.70
C GLN A 124 -0.59 -13.11 -15.34
N PHE A 125 0.13 -13.62 -14.33
CA PHE A 125 -0.40 -13.79 -12.98
C PHE A 125 -0.76 -12.44 -12.33
N LEU A 126 -1.57 -12.48 -11.27
CA LEU A 126 -2.00 -11.28 -10.56
C LEU A 126 -0.82 -10.58 -9.85
N PRO A 127 -0.79 -9.23 -9.81
CA PRO A 127 0.28 -8.48 -9.14
C PRO A 127 0.43 -8.88 -7.66
N ALA A 128 1.67 -8.85 -7.17
CA ALA A 128 1.97 -9.20 -5.77
C ALA A 128 1.33 -8.23 -4.77
N TYR A 129 1.24 -6.94 -5.12
CA TYR A 129 0.82 -5.88 -4.20
C TYR A 129 1.56 -6.01 -2.85
N THR A 130 0.88 -5.76 -1.74
CA THR A 130 1.41 -5.92 -0.39
C THR A 130 1.21 -7.34 0.17
N ALA A 131 0.94 -8.35 -0.68
CA ALA A 131 0.74 -9.73 -0.22
C ALA A 131 1.94 -10.33 0.53
N PRO A 132 3.21 -10.09 0.14
CA PRO A 132 4.36 -10.52 0.93
C PRO A 132 4.38 -9.89 2.33
N PHE A 133 4.02 -8.61 2.45
CA PHE A 133 3.85 -7.95 3.74
C PHE A 133 2.73 -8.63 4.56
N VAL A 134 1.52 -8.75 4.02
CA VAL A 134 0.36 -9.30 4.76
C VAL A 134 0.61 -10.72 5.25
N GLY A 135 1.10 -11.61 4.38
CA GLY A 135 1.32 -13.01 4.75
C GLY A 135 2.38 -13.18 5.84
N LEU A 136 3.48 -12.43 5.76
CA LEU A 136 4.50 -12.44 6.80
C LEU A 136 3.98 -11.80 8.10
N SER A 137 3.24 -10.70 8.01
CA SER A 137 2.65 -10.04 9.17
C SER A 137 1.66 -10.92 9.90
N TRP A 138 0.81 -11.69 9.22
CA TRP A 138 -0.09 -12.62 9.92
C TRP A 138 0.67 -13.66 10.74
N ILE A 139 1.76 -14.21 10.21
CA ILE A 139 2.62 -15.16 10.96
C ILE A 139 3.25 -14.46 12.17
N LEU A 140 3.80 -13.26 11.96
CA LEU A 140 4.49 -12.51 13.02
C LEU A 140 3.54 -12.04 14.12
N LEU A 141 2.32 -11.62 13.77
CA LEU A 141 1.32 -11.12 14.71
C LEU A 141 0.74 -12.22 15.61
N VAL A 142 0.91 -13.52 15.30
CA VAL A 142 0.60 -14.62 16.25
C VAL A 142 1.42 -14.49 17.54
N PHE A 143 2.60 -13.88 17.47
CA PHE A 143 3.50 -13.68 18.60
C PHE A 143 3.39 -12.28 19.22
N ALA A 144 2.54 -11.40 18.66
CA ALA A 144 2.38 -10.05 19.18
C ALA A 144 1.46 -10.06 20.40
N THR A 145 1.81 -9.26 21.41
CA THR A 145 0.89 -9.00 22.51
C THR A 145 -0.14 -7.96 22.07
N PRO A 146 -1.46 -8.22 22.29
CA PRO A 146 -2.48 -7.24 21.98
C PRO A 146 -2.23 -5.96 22.78
N SER A 147 -2.00 -4.85 22.07
CA SER A 147 -1.91 -3.51 22.65
C SER A 147 -3.27 -2.84 22.43
N THR A 148 -4.03 -2.68 23.52
CA THR A 148 -5.36 -2.07 23.50
C THR A 148 -5.30 -0.73 24.21
N GLU A 149 -4.71 0.28 23.56
CA GLU A 149 -4.93 1.66 23.98
C GLU A 149 -6.00 2.27 23.07
N ALA A 150 -7.25 2.11 23.46
CA ALA A 150 -8.36 2.83 22.86
C ALA A 150 -8.44 4.21 23.52
N HIS A 151 -8.01 5.25 22.80
CA HIS A 151 -8.21 6.62 23.25
C HIS A 151 -9.63 7.08 22.87
N LEU A 152 -10.32 7.72 23.81
CA LEU A 152 -11.59 8.37 23.52
C LEU A 152 -11.33 9.55 22.57
N ILE A 153 -11.97 9.54 21.41
CA ILE A 153 -11.90 10.62 20.44
C ILE A 153 -13.26 11.28 20.38
N GLU A 154 -13.30 12.58 20.65
CA GLU A 154 -14.51 13.37 20.54
C GLU A 154 -14.93 13.56 19.08
N VAL A 155 -16.23 13.49 18.83
CA VAL A 155 -16.79 13.84 17.54
C VAL A 155 -16.79 15.36 17.41
N SER A 156 -15.90 15.88 16.58
CA SER A 156 -15.81 17.30 16.26
C SER A 156 -15.73 17.51 14.75
N THR A 157 -16.12 18.69 14.28
CA THR A 157 -16.02 19.07 12.86
C THR A 157 -14.57 18.96 12.37
N LEU A 158 -13.61 19.36 13.19
CA LEU A 158 -12.18 19.22 12.90
C LEU A 158 -11.76 17.75 12.76
N ASN A 159 -12.23 16.87 13.65
CA ASN A 159 -11.90 15.43 13.57
C ASN A 159 -12.53 14.78 12.34
N LEU A 160 -13.73 15.19 11.95
CA LEU A 160 -14.39 14.73 10.71
C LEU A 160 -13.63 15.19 9.45
N LEU A 161 -13.12 16.42 9.43
CA LEU A 161 -12.30 16.94 8.33
C LEU A 161 -10.90 16.31 8.28
N ALA A 162 -10.35 15.93 9.44
CA ALA A 162 -9.05 15.29 9.57
C ALA A 162 -9.07 13.79 9.22
N ALA A 163 -10.21 13.12 9.40
CA ALA A 163 -10.36 11.67 9.23
C ALA A 163 -9.99 11.15 7.83
N PRO A 164 -10.33 11.81 6.70
CA PRO A 164 -9.87 11.38 5.38
C PRO A 164 -8.34 11.41 5.24
N PHE A 165 -7.66 12.38 5.85
CA PHE A 165 -6.20 12.40 5.84
C PHE A 165 -5.63 11.27 6.69
N LYS A 166 -6.20 11.01 7.88
CA LYS A 166 -5.82 9.82 8.67
C LYS A 166 -6.01 8.55 7.87
N GLY A 167 -7.10 8.39 7.10
CA GLY A 167 -7.30 7.22 6.25
C GLY A 167 -6.21 7.01 5.18
N ILE A 168 -5.69 8.08 4.59
CA ILE A 168 -4.50 8.01 3.72
C ILE A 168 -3.25 7.62 4.53
N GLY A 169 -3.05 8.20 5.72
CA GLY A 169 -1.92 7.91 6.60
C GLY A 169 -1.90 6.46 7.13
N GLN A 170 -3.07 5.89 7.40
CA GLN A 170 -3.24 4.53 7.91
C GLN A 170 -2.72 3.44 6.96
N VAL A 171 -2.54 3.75 5.66
CA VAL A 171 -1.82 2.87 4.72
C VAL A 171 -0.41 2.51 5.24
N MET A 172 0.21 3.42 5.99
CA MET A 172 1.52 3.23 6.64
C MET A 172 1.42 3.16 8.17
N PHE A 173 0.24 2.84 8.73
CA PHE A 173 -0.02 2.83 10.18
C PHE A 173 0.12 4.20 10.86
N LEU A 174 -0.02 5.30 10.11
CA LEU A 174 0.13 6.65 10.64
C LEU A 174 -1.24 7.26 10.95
N GLY A 175 -1.64 7.27 12.23
CA GLY A 175 -2.92 7.79 12.72
C GLY A 175 -3.03 9.33 12.82
N HIS A 176 -2.07 10.08 12.26
CA HIS A 176 -1.98 11.52 12.39
C HIS A 176 -2.37 12.24 11.08
N PRO A 177 -3.23 13.29 11.10
CA PRO A 177 -3.69 13.94 9.88
C PRO A 177 -2.56 14.60 9.07
N LEU A 178 -1.52 15.13 9.73
CA LEU A 178 -0.32 15.65 9.03
C LEU A 178 0.36 14.59 8.17
N ALA A 179 0.43 13.33 8.61
CA ALA A 179 1.02 12.25 7.82
C ALA A 179 0.22 12.03 6.54
N GLY A 180 -1.10 11.94 6.68
CA GLY A 180 -2.02 11.87 5.56
C GLY A 180 -1.88 13.03 4.59
N ALA A 181 -1.77 14.25 5.09
CA ALA A 181 -1.60 15.45 4.28
C ALA A 181 -0.27 15.43 3.49
N LEU A 182 0.85 15.08 4.14
CA LEU A 182 2.15 14.96 3.47
C LEU A 182 2.12 13.89 2.37
N ILE A 183 1.55 12.73 2.67
CA ILE A 183 1.38 11.65 1.70
C ILE A 183 0.46 12.08 0.55
N ALA A 184 -0.65 12.77 0.84
CA ALA A 184 -1.56 13.28 -0.17
C ALA A 184 -0.89 14.32 -1.09
N VAL A 185 -0.06 15.21 -0.54
CA VAL A 185 0.79 16.11 -1.35
C VAL A 185 1.76 15.31 -2.21
N GLY A 186 2.35 14.24 -1.67
CA GLY A 186 3.22 13.34 -2.44
C GLY A 186 2.50 12.68 -3.61
N LEU A 187 1.28 12.19 -3.37
CA LEU A 187 0.41 11.67 -4.42
C LEU A 187 0.06 12.74 -5.45
N LEU A 188 -0.25 13.96 -5.03
CA LEU A 188 -0.61 15.06 -5.93
C LEU A 188 0.55 15.43 -6.87
N ILE A 189 1.79 15.42 -6.34
CA ILE A 189 3.01 15.66 -7.11
C ILE A 189 3.27 14.51 -8.08
N ALA A 190 3.11 13.26 -7.65
CA ALA A 190 3.37 12.08 -8.47
C ALA A 190 2.31 11.87 -9.57
N ASP A 191 1.03 11.87 -9.20
CA ASP A 191 -0.11 11.75 -10.10
C ASP A 191 -1.37 12.37 -9.47
N ARG A 192 -1.82 13.50 -10.04
CA ARG A 192 -3.03 14.21 -9.59
C ARG A 192 -4.28 13.31 -9.55
N ARG A 193 -4.39 12.32 -10.44
CA ARG A 193 -5.53 11.38 -10.45
C ARG A 193 -5.46 10.41 -9.29
N ALA A 194 -4.26 9.92 -8.98
CA ALA A 194 -4.02 9.07 -7.82
C ALA A 194 -4.44 9.80 -6.53
N PHE A 195 -4.06 11.08 -6.40
CA PHE A 195 -4.52 11.94 -5.31
C PHE A 195 -6.05 12.06 -5.22
N CYS A 196 -6.73 12.41 -6.31
CA CYS A 196 -8.19 12.54 -6.31
C CYS A 196 -8.88 11.23 -5.93
N TRP A 197 -8.42 10.10 -6.48
CA TRP A 197 -8.99 8.78 -6.16
C TRP A 197 -8.71 8.36 -4.72
N ALA A 198 -7.53 8.65 -4.18
CA ALA A 198 -7.21 8.41 -2.78
C ALA A 198 -8.14 9.20 -1.85
N LEU A 199 -8.39 10.49 -2.14
CA LEU A 199 -9.33 11.29 -1.36
C LEU A 199 -10.76 10.76 -1.43
N VAL A 200 -11.27 10.47 -2.63
CA VAL A 200 -12.61 9.90 -2.81
C VAL A 200 -12.74 8.58 -2.04
N ALA A 201 -11.77 7.69 -2.16
CA ALA A 201 -11.77 6.42 -1.45
C ALA A 201 -11.75 6.59 0.07
N SER A 202 -10.92 7.50 0.59
CA SER A 202 -10.82 7.72 2.03
C SER A 202 -12.09 8.35 2.62
N VAL A 203 -12.70 9.31 1.92
CA VAL A 203 -13.99 9.89 2.32
C VAL A 203 -15.11 8.84 2.26
N THR A 204 -15.12 7.99 1.23
CA THR A 204 -16.12 6.94 1.07
C THR A 204 -16.00 5.88 2.17
N GLY A 205 -14.77 5.46 2.51
CA GLY A 205 -14.53 4.53 3.62
C GLY A 205 -14.91 5.12 4.99
N MET A 206 -14.61 6.40 5.22
CA MET A 206 -15.07 7.11 6.41
C MET A 206 -16.62 7.15 6.48
N ALA A 207 -17.28 7.52 5.39
CA ALA A 207 -18.73 7.56 5.32
C ALA A 207 -19.36 6.17 5.58
N TRP A 208 -18.75 5.10 5.03
CA TRP A 208 -19.18 3.73 5.27
C TRP A 208 -19.09 3.35 6.76
N SER A 209 -17.98 3.67 7.43
CA SER A 209 -17.83 3.42 8.87
C SER A 209 -18.89 4.17 9.69
N LEU A 210 -19.18 5.44 9.35
CA LEU A 210 -20.23 6.21 10.02
C LEU A 210 -21.63 5.61 9.80
N LEU A 211 -21.93 5.13 8.59
CA LEU A 211 -23.20 4.47 8.28
C LEU A 211 -23.40 3.18 9.07
N HIS A 212 -22.32 2.50 9.47
CA HIS A 212 -22.35 1.28 10.27
C HIS A 212 -22.12 1.55 11.77
N HIS A 213 -22.26 2.80 12.21
CA HIS A 213 -22.07 3.23 13.60
C HIS A 213 -20.66 2.99 14.18
N ASP A 214 -19.65 2.73 13.36
CA ASP A 214 -18.24 2.66 13.74
C ASP A 214 -17.61 4.06 13.70
N VAL A 215 -18.05 4.91 14.63
CA VAL A 215 -17.58 6.31 14.71
C VAL A 215 -16.09 6.37 15.04
N TYR A 216 -15.62 5.50 15.93
CA TYR A 216 -14.21 5.45 16.30
C TYR A 216 -13.34 5.11 15.08
N GLY A 217 -13.62 4.00 14.40
CA GLY A 217 -12.88 3.57 13.20
C GLY A 217 -12.94 4.58 12.06
N ALA A 218 -14.06 5.30 11.91
CA ALA A 218 -14.18 6.41 10.97
C ALA A 218 -13.18 7.54 11.31
N LEU A 219 -13.15 7.99 12.58
CA LEU A 219 -12.34 9.13 13.02
C LEU A 219 -10.84 8.86 13.11
N ILE A 220 -10.42 7.60 13.26
CA ILE A 220 -9.01 7.20 13.17
C ILE A 220 -8.56 6.77 11.77
N GLY A 221 -9.49 6.75 10.80
CA GLY A 221 -9.20 6.47 9.39
C GLY A 221 -9.10 4.99 9.03
N LEU A 222 -9.49 4.07 9.92
CA LEU A 222 -9.41 2.62 9.65
C LEU A 222 -10.40 2.16 8.57
N GLY A 223 -11.52 2.87 8.38
CA GLY A 223 -12.49 2.54 7.32
C GLY A 223 -12.00 2.84 5.89
N GLY A 224 -10.96 3.66 5.72
CA GLY A 224 -10.59 4.24 4.42
C GLY A 224 -9.36 3.64 3.73
N TYR A 225 -8.37 3.15 4.48
CA TYR A 225 -7.04 2.91 3.91
C TYR A 225 -6.98 1.74 2.90
N ASN A 226 -7.74 0.67 3.10
CA ASN A 226 -7.86 -0.42 2.13
C ASN A 226 -8.52 0.06 0.83
N ALA A 227 -9.55 0.93 0.94
CA ALA A 227 -10.19 1.54 -0.21
C ALA A 227 -9.24 2.47 -0.97
N VAL A 228 -8.40 3.24 -0.26
CA VAL A 228 -7.37 4.11 -0.86
C VAL A 228 -6.44 3.29 -1.77
N LEU A 229 -5.86 2.20 -1.25
CA LEU A 229 -4.97 1.35 -2.05
C LEU A 229 -5.68 0.72 -3.25
N ALA A 230 -6.95 0.28 -3.08
CA ALA A 230 -7.72 -0.28 -4.17
C ALA A 230 -8.00 0.76 -5.27
N ALA A 231 -8.34 1.99 -4.91
CA ALA A 231 -8.53 3.07 -5.86
C ALA A 231 -7.23 3.40 -6.61
N LEU A 232 -6.11 3.48 -5.88
CA LEU A 232 -4.79 3.74 -6.45
C LEU A 232 -4.38 2.68 -7.47
N ALA A 233 -4.69 1.41 -7.21
CA ALA A 233 -4.36 0.30 -8.11
C ALA A 233 -5.01 0.38 -9.49
N PHE A 234 -6.10 1.15 -9.63
CA PHE A 234 -6.80 1.36 -10.88
C PHE A 234 -6.85 2.81 -11.36
N SER A 235 -6.23 3.74 -10.62
CA SER A 235 -6.28 5.19 -10.86
C SER A 235 -5.76 5.62 -12.25
N SER A 236 -4.85 4.85 -12.83
CA SER A 236 -4.27 5.13 -14.15
C SER A 236 -5.19 4.75 -15.33
N GLN A 237 -6.28 4.01 -15.11
CA GLN A 237 -7.22 3.62 -16.17
C GLN A 237 -8.20 4.74 -16.54
N ARG A 238 -7.70 5.73 -17.28
CA ARG A 238 -8.41 6.98 -17.63
C ARG A 238 -9.79 6.79 -18.27
N ARG A 239 -9.97 5.77 -19.11
CA ARG A 239 -11.21 5.50 -19.85
C ARG A 239 -12.22 4.67 -19.05
N GLN A 240 -11.86 4.19 -17.88
CA GLN A 240 -12.65 3.27 -17.08
C GLN A 240 -12.68 3.71 -15.60
N PRO A 241 -13.25 4.90 -15.29
CA PRO A 241 -13.31 5.41 -13.91
C PRO A 241 -14.17 4.53 -12.97
N TRP A 242 -14.99 3.66 -13.54
CA TRP A 242 -15.73 2.64 -12.79
C TRP A 242 -14.83 1.58 -12.15
N LEU A 243 -13.60 1.37 -12.65
CA LEU A 243 -12.66 0.40 -12.06
C LEU A 243 -12.19 0.82 -10.66
N PRO A 244 -11.67 2.05 -10.45
CA PRO A 244 -11.40 2.55 -9.10
C PRO A 244 -12.61 2.50 -8.18
N LEU A 245 -13.81 2.89 -8.66
CA LEU A 245 -15.05 2.85 -7.87
C LEU A 245 -15.40 1.42 -7.42
N LEU A 246 -15.31 0.45 -8.32
CA LEU A 246 -15.57 -0.95 -7.99
C LEU A 246 -14.49 -1.51 -7.05
N GLY A 247 -13.24 -1.10 -7.21
CA GLY A 247 -12.15 -1.41 -6.28
C GLY A 247 -12.43 -0.88 -4.87
N ILE A 248 -12.88 0.37 -4.74
CA ILE A 248 -13.29 0.99 -3.47
C ILE A 248 -14.42 0.19 -2.84
N ALA A 249 -15.49 -0.08 -3.59
CA ALA A 249 -16.66 -0.80 -3.08
C ALA A 249 -16.29 -2.22 -2.60
N LEU A 250 -15.48 -2.95 -3.37
CA LEU A 250 -15.01 -4.28 -3.00
C LEU A 250 -14.13 -4.25 -1.75
N ALA A 251 -13.16 -3.32 -1.66
CA ALA A 251 -12.29 -3.24 -0.51
C ALA A 251 -13.06 -2.90 0.78
N ILE A 252 -14.03 -1.98 0.71
CA ILE A 252 -14.92 -1.64 1.82
C ILE A 252 -15.76 -2.86 2.24
N GLY A 253 -16.41 -3.52 1.28
CA GLY A 253 -17.27 -4.68 1.57
C GLY A 253 -16.52 -5.91 2.08
N LEU A 254 -15.26 -6.10 1.68
CA LEU A 254 -14.42 -7.21 2.15
C LEU A 254 -13.82 -6.96 3.54
N THR A 255 -13.61 -5.70 3.93
CA THR A 255 -12.99 -5.36 5.23
C THR A 255 -13.69 -6.00 6.45
N PRO A 256 -15.03 -5.94 6.62
CA PRO A 256 -15.70 -6.57 7.75
C PRO A 256 -15.59 -8.10 7.76
N ILE A 257 -15.38 -8.74 6.60
CA ILE A 257 -15.21 -10.21 6.52
C ILE A 257 -13.94 -10.65 7.24
N PHE A 258 -12.83 -9.93 7.07
CA PHE A 258 -11.58 -10.25 7.76
C PHE A 258 -11.70 -10.06 9.27
N ALA A 259 -12.41 -9.02 9.70
CA ALA A 259 -12.71 -8.81 11.12
C ALA A 259 -13.57 -9.96 11.69
N ALA A 260 -14.58 -10.42 10.95
CA ALA A 260 -15.42 -11.56 11.35
C ALA A 260 -14.64 -12.89 11.43
N LEU A 261 -13.58 -13.05 10.63
CA LEU A 261 -12.67 -14.20 10.67
C LEU A 261 -11.61 -14.11 11.79
N GLY A 262 -11.58 -13.03 12.57
CA GLY A 262 -10.56 -12.79 13.60
C GLY A 262 -9.16 -12.52 13.06
N LEU A 263 -9.03 -12.19 11.77
CA LEU A 263 -7.75 -11.90 11.14
C LEU A 263 -7.47 -10.39 11.19
N PRO A 264 -6.23 -9.97 11.53
CA PRO A 264 -5.81 -8.59 11.33
C PRO A 264 -6.02 -8.20 9.86
N THR A 265 -6.85 -7.19 9.63
CA THR A 265 -7.25 -6.77 8.28
C THR A 265 -6.02 -6.41 7.44
N LEU A 266 -5.09 -5.63 8.02
CA LEU A 266 -3.92 -5.10 7.32
C LEU A 266 -4.36 -4.60 5.93
N THR A 267 -3.57 -4.89 4.89
CA THR A 267 -3.94 -4.55 3.50
C THR A 267 -4.58 -5.72 2.73
N ALA A 268 -5.04 -6.77 3.44
CA ALA A 268 -5.62 -7.96 2.82
C ALA A 268 -6.93 -7.68 2.04
N PRO A 269 -7.89 -6.87 2.56
CA PRO A 269 -9.08 -6.50 1.80
C PRO A 269 -8.76 -5.83 0.47
N PHE A 270 -7.79 -4.91 0.46
CA PHE A 270 -7.28 -4.27 -0.75
C PHE A 270 -6.76 -5.28 -1.79
N ILE A 271 -5.90 -6.20 -1.37
CA ILE A 271 -5.28 -7.19 -2.26
C ILE A 271 -6.36 -8.06 -2.91
N LEU A 272 -7.28 -8.59 -2.08
CA LEU A 272 -8.34 -9.47 -2.55
C LEU A 272 -9.30 -8.72 -3.48
N ALA A 273 -9.69 -7.48 -3.17
CA ALA A 273 -10.50 -6.64 -4.05
C ALA A 273 -9.85 -6.47 -5.43
N CYS A 274 -8.55 -6.15 -5.47
CA CYS A 274 -7.84 -5.96 -6.72
C CYS A 274 -7.70 -7.27 -7.53
N TRP A 275 -7.45 -8.39 -6.86
CA TRP A 275 -7.36 -9.70 -7.49
C TRP A 275 -8.69 -10.16 -8.08
N LEU A 276 -9.80 -9.99 -7.35
CA LEU A 276 -11.13 -10.29 -7.85
C LEU A 276 -11.48 -9.43 -9.06
N LEU A 277 -11.24 -8.12 -8.98
CA LEU A 277 -11.54 -7.19 -10.07
C LEU A 277 -10.71 -7.46 -11.33
N ARG A 278 -9.42 -7.75 -11.19
CA ARG A 278 -8.55 -8.12 -12.32
C ARG A 278 -8.92 -9.45 -12.95
N SER A 279 -9.28 -10.45 -12.13
CA SER A 279 -9.74 -11.74 -12.62
C SER A 279 -11.05 -11.61 -13.39
N ALA A 280 -12.04 -10.89 -12.84
CA ALA A 280 -13.33 -10.67 -13.49
C ALA A 280 -13.18 -9.96 -14.84
N THR A 281 -12.39 -8.89 -14.89
CA THR A 281 -12.13 -8.15 -16.14
C THR A 281 -11.32 -8.96 -17.16
N GLY A 282 -10.41 -9.82 -16.69
CA GLY A 282 -9.68 -10.78 -17.53
C GLY A 282 -10.62 -11.78 -18.21
N LEU A 283 -11.50 -12.42 -17.43
CA LEU A 283 -12.50 -13.37 -17.95
C LEU A 283 -13.44 -12.73 -18.96
N TRP A 284 -13.92 -11.50 -18.67
CA TRP A 284 -14.80 -10.77 -19.58
C TRP A 284 -14.13 -10.47 -20.93
N ARG A 285 -12.85 -10.08 -20.91
CA ARG A 285 -12.09 -9.82 -22.15
C ARG A 285 -11.84 -11.09 -22.95
N GLN A 286 -11.62 -12.23 -22.30
CA GLN A 286 -11.49 -13.52 -22.98
C GLN A 286 -12.81 -13.92 -23.64
N ARG A 287 -13.93 -13.83 -22.91
CA ARG A 287 -15.27 -14.13 -23.46
C ARG A 287 -15.66 -13.21 -24.62
N ALA A 288 -15.38 -11.91 -24.51
CA ALA A 288 -15.68 -10.97 -25.58
C ALA A 288 -14.87 -11.26 -26.87
N ARG A 289 -13.68 -11.86 -26.75
CA ARG A 289 -12.85 -12.27 -27.90
C ARG A 289 -13.27 -13.62 -28.50
N SER A 290 -13.99 -14.45 -27.74
CA SER A 290 -14.46 -15.77 -28.21
C SER A 290 -15.86 -15.74 -28.84
N LEU A 291 -16.55 -14.61 -28.83
CA LEU A 291 -17.83 -14.45 -29.53
C LEU A 291 -17.58 -14.25 -31.04
N PRO A 292 -18.28 -14.97 -31.93
CA PRO A 292 -18.13 -14.80 -33.38
C PRO A 292 -18.49 -13.37 -33.80
N ASN A 293 -17.77 -12.83 -34.79
CA ASN A 293 -18.14 -11.55 -35.38
C ASN A 293 -19.51 -11.69 -36.08
N PRO A 294 -20.48 -10.78 -35.84
CA PRO A 294 -21.81 -10.85 -36.47
C PRO A 294 -21.81 -10.60 -37.99
N GLY A 295 -20.66 -10.65 -38.66
CA GLY A 295 -20.49 -10.46 -40.10
C GLY A 295 -19.82 -11.62 -40.84
N GLU A 296 -19.58 -12.77 -40.20
CA GLU A 296 -19.01 -13.97 -40.87
C GLU A 296 -20.06 -15.04 -41.19
N SER A 297 -21.35 -14.70 -41.11
CA SER A 297 -22.45 -15.55 -41.57
C SER A 297 -23.07 -15.01 -42.86
N THR A 298 -22.35 -15.16 -43.98
CA THR A 298 -22.92 -15.18 -45.34
C THR A 298 -22.09 -16.08 -46.22
#